data_AF-A0A1I8AH76-F1
#
_entry.id   AF-A0A1I8AH76-F1
#
_cell.length_a   1.000
_cell.length_b   1.000
_cell.length_c   1.000
_cell.angle_alpha   90.00
_cell.angle_beta   90.00
_cell.angle_gamma   90.00
#
_symmetry.space_group_name_H-M   'P 1'
#
loop_
_entity.id
_entity.type
_entity.pdbx_description
1 polymer ?
#
loop_
_entity_poly.entity_id
_entity_poly.type
_entity_poly.pdbx_seq_one_letter_code
_entity_poly.pdbx_strand_id
1 'polypeptide(L)'
;MTYGDYAAAISILIIAVPGLFGNLNIIAAIMRKRDLRTKSGCLMCLIAFYDSISIFFELITAKRLFCGEILLKRDCFQRVIPYFIILVTQSYTLLALAVDRLIAIFYPMREVAVVQVENTL
;
A
#
# COMPACT_ATOMS: atom_id res chain seq x y z
N MET A 1 23.39 -2.65 -21.82
CA MET A 1 21.93 -2.45 -21.66
C MET A 1 21.24 -3.24 -22.74
N THR A 2 20.46 -4.23 -22.35
CA THR A 2 19.70 -5.09 -23.27
C THR A 2 18.28 -4.54 -23.43
N TYR A 3 17.59 -4.90 -24.52
CA TYR A 3 16.18 -4.52 -24.75
C TYR A 3 15.25 -4.85 -23.56
N GLY A 4 15.59 -5.87 -22.76
CA GLY A 4 14.85 -6.26 -21.57
C GLY A 4 14.88 -5.20 -20.45
N ASP A 5 16.00 -4.50 -20.27
CA ASP A 5 16.15 -3.49 -19.22
C ASP A 5 15.19 -2.30 -19.46
N TYR A 6 15.08 -1.86 -20.72
CA TYR A 6 14.19 -0.77 -21.11
C TYR A 6 12.72 -1.15 -20.97
N ALA A 7 12.35 -2.38 -21.35
CA ALA A 7 10.98 -2.86 -21.19
C ALA A 7 10.55 -2.90 -19.71
N ALA A 8 11.44 -3.36 -18.82
CA ALA A 8 11.17 -3.39 -17.38
C ALA A 8 10.97 -1.97 -16.82
N ALA A 9 11.87 -1.03 -17.16
CA ALA A 9 11.79 0.34 -16.67
C ALA A 9 10.54 1.10 -17.15
N ILE A 10 10.12 0.89 -18.41
CA ILE A 10 8.88 1.45 -18.95
C ILE A 10 7.65 0.86 -18.23
N SER A 11 7.65 -0.45 -17.98
CA SER A 11 6.57 -1.13 -17.24
C SER A 11 6.39 -0.54 -15.83
N ILE A 12 7.50 -0.32 -15.13
CA ILE A 12 7.49 0.30 -13.79
C ILE A 12 6.90 1.69 -13.85
N LEU A 13 7.28 2.52 -14.83
CA LEU A 13 6.73 3.87 -14.98
C LEU A 13 5.22 3.88 -15.23
N ILE A 14 4.73 2.99 -16.11
CA ILE A 14 3.31 2.88 -16.44
C ILE A 14 2.48 2.52 -15.21
N ILE A 15 2.99 1.65 -14.33
CA ILE A 15 2.29 1.22 -13.11
C ILE A 15 2.43 2.27 -11.99
N ALA A 16 3.59 2.92 -11.90
CA ALA A 16 3.89 3.85 -10.82
C ALA A 16 2.99 5.10 -10.84
N VAL A 17 2.67 5.63 -12.03
CA VAL A 17 1.83 6.85 -12.18
C VAL A 17 0.42 6.66 -11.59
N PRO A 18 -0.38 5.67 -12.03
CA PRO A 18 -1.70 5.44 -11.44
C PRO A 18 -1.59 4.93 -9.99
N GLY A 19 -0.54 4.17 -9.65
CA GLY A 19 -0.33 3.67 -8.28
C GLY A 19 -0.12 4.79 -7.28
N LEU A 20 0.78 5.74 -7.55
CA LEU A 20 0.99 6.92 -6.69
C LEU A 20 -0.25 7.79 -6.61
N PHE A 21 -0.91 8.06 -7.75
CA PHE A 21 -2.12 8.86 -7.77
C PHE A 21 -3.24 8.22 -6.95
N GLY A 22 -3.46 6.90 -7.09
CA GLY A 22 -4.45 6.15 -6.33
C GLY A 22 -4.16 6.16 -4.84
N ASN A 23 -2.93 5.85 -4.44
CA ASN A 23 -2.54 5.79 -3.02
C ASN A 23 -2.61 7.14 -2.33
N LEU A 24 -2.15 8.22 -2.99
CA LEU A 24 -2.29 9.58 -2.47
C LEU A 24 -3.76 9.99 -2.32
N ASN A 25 -4.61 9.60 -3.26
CA ASN A 25 -6.04 9.89 -3.18
C ASN A 25 -6.73 9.13 -2.03
N ILE A 26 -6.34 7.89 -1.76
CA ILE A 26 -6.82 7.11 -0.60
C ILE A 26 -6.45 7.82 0.71
N ILE A 27 -5.19 8.23 0.86
CA ILE A 27 -4.71 8.95 2.04
C ILE A 27 -5.50 10.26 2.21
N ALA A 28 -5.66 11.04 1.13
CA ALA A 28 -6.42 12.29 1.14
C ALA A 28 -7.90 12.06 1.49
N ALA A 29 -8.52 11.00 0.97
CA ALA A 29 -9.92 10.67 1.24
C ALA A 29 -10.14 10.34 2.73
N ILE A 30 -9.27 9.52 3.33
CA ILE A 30 -9.33 9.14 4.75
C ILE A 30 -9.05 10.34 5.65
N MET A 31 -8.13 11.23 5.25
CA MET A 31 -7.87 12.47 5.99
C MET A 31 -9.08 13.41 5.96
N ARG A 32 -9.75 13.55 4.82
CA ARG A 32 -10.87 14.48 4.59
C ARG A 32 -12.19 14.00 5.18
N LYS A 33 -12.48 12.70 5.13
CA LYS A 33 -13.75 12.13 5.58
C LYS A 33 -13.61 11.49 6.96
N ARG A 34 -14.19 12.14 7.96
CA ARG A 34 -14.16 11.66 9.35
C ARG A 34 -14.88 10.32 9.51
N ASP A 35 -15.89 10.05 8.69
CA ASP A 35 -16.64 8.79 8.65
C ASP A 35 -15.79 7.59 8.22
N LEU A 36 -14.74 7.83 7.42
CA LEU A 36 -13.80 6.78 7.00
C LEU A 36 -12.67 6.54 8.01
N ARG A 37 -12.56 7.33 9.09
CA ARG A 37 -11.54 7.17 10.14
C ARG A 37 -11.91 6.07 11.15
N THR A 38 -12.38 4.94 10.64
CA THR A 38 -12.55 3.71 11.42
C THR A 38 -11.21 2.98 11.56
N LYS A 39 -11.13 1.99 12.46
CA LYS A 39 -9.92 1.16 12.63
C LYS A 39 -9.45 0.57 11.28
N SER A 40 -10.41 0.08 10.50
CA SER A 40 -10.21 -0.44 9.14
C SER A 40 -9.70 0.60 8.14
N GLY A 41 -10.22 1.84 8.22
CA GLY A 41 -9.74 2.96 7.39
C GLY A 41 -8.32 3.38 7.73
N CYS A 42 -7.93 3.35 9.02
CA CYS A 42 -6.55 3.65 9.42
C CYS A 42 -5.56 2.60 8.87
N LEU A 43 -5.91 1.31 8.94
CA LEU A 43 -5.14 0.22 8.34
C LEU A 43 -4.99 0.40 6.81
N MET A 44 -6.06 0.78 6.13
CA MET A 44 -6.03 1.06 4.69
C MET A 44 -5.11 2.25 4.36
N CYS A 45 -5.11 3.30 5.17
CA CYS A 45 -4.18 4.42 5.02
C CYS A 45 -2.72 3.99 5.20
N LEU A 46 -2.46 3.12 6.17
CA LEU A 46 -1.12 2.58 6.44
C LEU A 46 -0.60 1.75 5.24
N ILE A 47 -1.47 0.91 4.65
CA ILE A 47 -1.16 0.13 3.45
C ILE A 47 -0.84 1.07 2.28
N ALA A 48 -1.69 2.05 2.00
CA ALA A 48 -1.47 3.02 0.92
C ALA A 48 -0.16 3.82 1.09
N PHE A 49 0.23 4.11 2.34
CA PHE A 49 1.51 4.73 2.65
C PHE A 49 2.69 3.80 2.34
N TYR A 50 2.64 2.53 2.77
CA TYR A 50 3.68 1.55 2.43
C TYR A 50 3.79 1.32 0.92
N ASP A 51 2.67 1.19 0.22
CA ASP A 51 2.65 1.07 -1.24
C ASP A 51 3.29 2.28 -1.93
N SER A 52 3.03 3.49 -1.43
CA SER A 52 3.66 4.71 -1.95
C SER A 52 5.19 4.70 -1.79
N ILE A 53 5.68 4.22 -0.64
CA ILE A 53 7.13 4.07 -0.40
C ILE A 53 7.71 3.01 -1.34
N SER A 54 7.06 1.85 -1.47
CA SER A 54 7.51 0.77 -2.36
C SER A 54 7.62 1.24 -3.82
N ILE A 55 6.58 1.93 -4.34
CA ILE A 55 6.60 2.51 -5.69
C ILE A 55 7.74 3.55 -5.84
N PHE A 56 8.00 4.36 -4.82
CA PHE A 56 9.10 5.31 -4.85
C PHE A 56 10.47 4.62 -4.96
N PHE A 57 10.68 3.51 -4.25
CA PHE A 57 11.89 2.71 -4.39
C PHE A 57 12.02 2.09 -5.78
N GLU A 58 10.94 1.56 -6.35
CA GLU A 58 10.92 1.03 -7.72
C GLU A 58 11.26 2.11 -8.76
N LEU A 59 10.76 3.34 -8.59
CA LEU A 59 11.11 4.47 -9.46
C LEU A 59 12.60 4.82 -9.40
N ILE A 60 13.21 4.78 -8.21
CA ILE A 60 14.66 4.98 -8.06
C ILE A 60 15.42 3.87 -8.80
N THR A 61 14.98 2.62 -8.68
CA THR A 61 15.56 1.48 -9.38
C THR A 61 15.42 1.61 -10.90
N ALA A 62 14.24 1.99 -11.40
CA ALA A 62 14.00 2.22 -12.82
C ALA A 62 14.90 3.35 -13.38
N LYS A 63 15.05 4.46 -12.63
CA LYS A 63 15.96 5.56 -13.00
C LYS A 63 17.40 5.08 -13.15
N ARG A 64 17.87 4.23 -12.24
CA ARG A 64 19.23 3.67 -12.28
C ARG A 64 19.43 2.74 -13.45
N LEU A 65 18.40 1.95 -13.76
CA LEU A 65 18.36 1.08 -14.92
C LEU A 65 18.49 1.90 -16.21
N PHE A 66 17.84 3.06 -16.30
CA PHE A 66 18.01 3.99 -17.43
C PHE A 66 19.41 4.64 -17.51
N CYS A 67 20.04 4.96 -16.37
CA CYS A 67 21.40 5.48 -16.34
C CYS A 67 22.48 4.41 -16.60
N GLY A 68 22.12 3.12 -16.64
CA GLY A 68 23.08 2.03 -16.79
C GLY A 68 24.06 1.90 -15.62
N GLU A 69 23.69 2.39 -14.42
CA GLU A 69 24.55 2.31 -13.24
C GLU A 69 24.69 0.85 -12.77
N ILE A 70 25.93 0.36 -12.73
CA ILE A 70 26.24 -0.97 -12.21
C ILE A 70 26.37 -0.86 -10.69
N LEU A 71 25.36 -1.33 -9.96
CA LEU A 71 25.38 -1.38 -8.50
C LEU A 71 26.36 -2.45 -8.01
N LEU A 72 27.24 -2.07 -7.08
CA LEU A 72 28.03 -3.03 -6.32
C LEU A 72 27.08 -3.91 -5.49
N LYS A 73 27.39 -5.21 -5.37
CA LYS A 73 26.55 -6.20 -4.64
C LYS A 73 26.20 -5.76 -3.22
N ARG A 74 27.12 -5.10 -2.50
CA ARG A 74 26.88 -4.59 -1.14
C ARG A 74 25.81 -3.49 -1.10
N ASP A 75 25.90 -2.52 -2.01
CA ASP A 75 24.95 -1.40 -2.08
C ASP A 75 23.56 -1.83 -2.54
N CYS A 76 23.50 -2.86 -3.39
CA CYS A 76 22.25 -3.49 -3.78
C CYS A 76 21.57 -4.16 -2.56
N PHE A 77 22.32 -4.98 -1.81
CA PHE A 77 21.77 -5.66 -0.63
C PHE A 77 21.26 -4.67 0.41
N GLN A 78 22.02 -3.59 0.69
CA GLN A 78 21.61 -2.57 1.65
C GLN A 78 20.34 -1.81 1.23
N ARG A 79 20.04 -1.71 -0.07
CA ARG A 79 18.79 -1.09 -0.55
C ARG A 79 17.61 -2.05 -0.60
N VAL A 80 17.86 -3.33 -0.85
CA VAL A 80 16.81 -4.36 -0.91
C VAL A 80 16.29 -4.71 0.47
N ILE A 81 17.14 -4.74 1.50
CA ILE A 81 16.72 -5.04 2.89
C ILE A 81 15.56 -4.15 3.38
N PRO A 82 15.68 -2.80 3.39
CA PRO A 82 14.61 -1.95 3.91
C PRO A 82 13.32 -2.09 3.08
N TYR A 83 13.44 -2.25 1.76
CA TYR A 83 12.31 -2.52 0.88
C TYR A 83 11.59 -3.84 1.25
N PHE A 84 12.36 -4.91 1.52
CA PHE A 84 11.80 -6.19 1.92
C PHE A 84 11.07 -6.12 3.27
N ILE A 85 11.62 -5.38 4.24
CA ILE A 85 10.97 -5.16 5.55
C ILE A 85 9.62 -4.44 5.37
N ILE A 86 9.57 -3.43 4.52
CA ILE A 86 8.33 -2.69 4.20
C ILE A 86 7.30 -3.64 3.59
N LEU A 87 7.70 -4.44 2.61
CA LEU A 87 6.81 -5.37 1.90
C LEU A 87 6.24 -6.46 2.83
N VAL A 88 7.07 -6.98 3.74
CA VAL A 88 6.64 -7.93 4.78
C VAL A 88 5.63 -7.26 5.73
N THR A 89 5.93 -6.04 6.18
CA THR A 89 5.05 -5.28 7.07
C THR A 89 3.71 -4.97 6.40
N GLN A 90 3.73 -4.56 5.13
CA GLN A 90 2.55 -4.34 4.32
C GLN A 90 1.69 -5.61 4.23
N SER A 91 2.32 -6.77 4.01
CA SER A 91 1.63 -8.07 3.94
C SER A 91 0.92 -8.42 5.25
N TYR A 92 1.58 -8.20 6.40
CA TYR A 92 0.94 -8.38 7.71
C TYR A 92 -0.21 -7.40 7.93
N THR A 93 -0.08 -6.16 7.47
CA THR A 93 -1.14 -5.15 7.58
C THR A 93 -2.36 -5.51 6.73
N LEU A 94 -2.14 -6.04 5.52
CA LEU A 94 -3.19 -6.57 4.65
C LEU A 94 -3.91 -7.76 5.29
N LEU A 95 -3.16 -8.67 5.92
CA LEU A 95 -3.75 -9.79 6.65
C LEU A 95 -4.60 -9.31 7.83
N ALA A 96 -4.12 -8.34 8.60
CA ALA A 96 -4.86 -7.74 9.70
C ALA A 96 -6.17 -7.08 9.22
N LEU A 97 -6.11 -6.36 8.10
CA LEU A 97 -7.30 -5.77 7.47
C LEU A 97 -8.29 -6.86 7.00
N ALA A 98 -7.81 -7.94 6.41
CA ALA A 98 -8.64 -9.06 5.98
C ALA A 98 -9.34 -9.74 7.17
N VAL A 99 -8.63 -9.95 8.28
CA VAL A 99 -9.19 -10.51 9.52
C VAL A 99 -10.22 -9.56 10.13
N ASP A 100 -9.95 -8.26 10.20
CA ASP A 100 -10.90 -7.24 10.67
C ASP A 100 -12.21 -7.29 9.86
N ARG A 101 -12.11 -7.41 8.53
CA ARG A 101 -13.27 -7.56 7.65
C ARG A 101 -13.98 -8.89 7.81
N LEU A 102 -13.25 -9.99 7.99
CA LEU A 102 -13.81 -11.31 8.20
C LEU A 102 -14.62 -11.36 9.52
N ILE A 103 -14.09 -10.78 10.59
CA ILE A 103 -14.78 -10.66 11.89
C ILE A 103 -16.05 -9.82 11.73
N ALA A 104 -16.00 -8.69 11.02
CA ALA A 104 -17.17 -7.86 10.76
C ALA A 104 -18.29 -8.60 10.00
N ILE A 105 -17.93 -9.53 9.11
CA ILE A 105 -18.88 -10.36 8.36
C ILE A 105 -19.46 -11.48 9.24
N PHE A 106 -18.64 -12.17 10.03
CA PHE A 106 -19.11 -13.27 10.90
C PHE A 106 -19.88 -12.78 12.13
N TYR A 107 -19.59 -11.58 12.62
CA TYR A 107 -20.28 -10.96 13.76
C TYR A 107 -21.00 -9.66 13.34
N PRO A 108 -22.07 -9.74 12.52
CA PRO A 108 -22.85 -8.55 12.17
C PRO A 108 -23.68 -8.00 13.35
N MET A 109 -23.62 -8.65 14.52
CA MET A 109 -24.68 -8.64 15.53
C MET A 109 -24.53 -7.64 16.67
N ARG A 110 -23.47 -6.82 16.76
CA ARG A 110 -23.35 -5.87 17.90
C ARG A 110 -23.63 -4.41 17.56
N GLU A 111 -23.41 -3.98 16.32
CA GLU A 111 -23.73 -2.60 15.90
C GLU A 111 -25.17 -2.51 15.37
N VAL A 112 -25.66 -3.53 14.64
CA VAL A 112 -27.05 -3.56 14.15
C VAL A 112 -28.06 -3.73 15.31
N ALA A 113 -27.67 -4.45 16.38
CA ALA A 113 -28.53 -4.58 17.56
C ALA A 113 -28.74 -3.25 18.30
N VAL A 114 -27.77 -2.34 18.30
CA VAL A 114 -27.92 -1.01 18.91
C VAL A 114 -28.77 -0.10 18.02
N VAL A 115 -28.57 -0.14 16.69
CA VAL A 115 -29.36 0.65 15.73
C VAL A 115 -30.83 0.19 15.65
N GLN A 116 -31.13 -1.09 15.87
CA GLN A 116 -32.51 -1.58 15.93
C GLN A 116 -33.24 -1.16 17.22
N VAL A 117 -32.53 -1.07 18.35
CA VAL A 117 -33.13 -0.68 19.65
C VAL A 117 -33.44 0.82 19.71
N GLU A 118 -32.60 1.69 19.13
CA GLU A 118 -32.88 3.14 19.10
C GLU A 118 -34.00 3.52 18.13
N ASN A 119 -34.33 2.67 17.14
CA ASN A 119 -35.40 2.92 16.17
C ASN A 119 -36.76 2.30 16.59
N THR A 120 -36.84 1.71 17.78
CA THR A 120 -38.07 1.16 18.39
C THR A 120 -38.47 1.84 19.70
N LEU A 121 -37.73 2.88 20.12
CA LEU A 121 -38.02 3.75 21.26
C LEU A 121 -38.30 5.18 20.78
#